data_AF-A0A8J4C9L5-F1
#
_entry.id   AF-A0A8J4C9L5-F1
#
_cell.length_a   1.000
_cell.length_b   1.000
_cell.length_c   1.000
_cell.angle_alpha   90.00
_cell.angle_beta   90.00
_cell.angle_gamma   90.00
#
_symmetry.space_group_name_H-M   'P 1'
#
loop_
_entity.id
_entity.type
_entity.pdbx_description
1 polymer ?
#
loop_
_entity_poly.entity_id
_entity_poly.type
_entity_poly.pdbx_seq_one_letter_code
_entity_poly.pdbx_strand_id
1 'polypeptide(L)'
;MALLLCSTIGRMLGVIFSLLLAALSQCSAYDCSAHPWIDETVKHWFRASYETARNSDKTIEESLEAIANIQWGKYYTGKSMGILTYDDSVGAYHVTFKELHRHNEPHKPAGMQRVIERAIMQHNADLVRALGKKELKFIFGTEDFPIVDTWLNLRLPSFQMCHSPETADVPVPDFTWELYSQAQYTNNSWWEVRRLLLLKSAMLPWKLRERDLFMRGDAGVGYRKVLMPFMHEVQVRGNECRSRKVSGSLSIDRGGFQGLEAAGPDQLGIHGRRRKREEYFQ
;
A
#
# COMPACT_ATOMS: atom_id res chain seq x y z
N MET A 1 30.71 8.00 -55.61
CA MET A 1 30.56 7.33 -54.29
C MET A 1 30.27 8.27 -53.11
N ALA A 2 30.34 9.60 -53.25
CA ALA A 2 30.09 10.53 -52.13
C ALA A 2 28.60 10.84 -51.83
N LEU A 3 27.67 10.52 -52.74
CA LEU A 3 26.24 10.88 -52.59
C LEU A 3 25.37 9.83 -51.85
N LEU A 4 25.92 8.65 -51.53
CA LEU A 4 25.19 7.58 -50.84
C LEU A 4 25.45 7.53 -49.32
N LEU A 5 26.44 8.29 -48.82
CA LEU A 5 26.80 8.32 -47.39
C LEU A 5 26.08 9.42 -46.58
N CYS A 6 25.53 10.45 -47.23
CA CYS A 6 24.78 11.51 -46.52
C CYS A 6 23.36 11.08 -46.11
N SER A 7 22.77 10.09 -46.77
CA SER A 7 21.39 9.66 -46.50
C SER A 7 21.25 8.79 -45.25
N THR A 8 22.29 8.04 -44.88
CA THR A 8 22.26 7.10 -43.74
C THR A 8 22.51 7.80 -42.41
N ILE A 9 23.39 8.80 -42.38
CA ILE A 9 23.69 9.58 -41.17
C ILE A 9 22.47 10.43 -40.74
N GLY A 10 21.76 11.05 -41.69
CA GLY A 10 20.54 11.81 -41.40
C GLY A 10 19.40 10.95 -40.86
N ARG A 11 19.28 9.70 -41.33
CA ARG A 11 18.28 8.74 -40.82
C ARG A 11 18.63 8.22 -39.43
N MET A 12 19.90 7.98 -39.13
CA MET A 12 20.34 7.60 -37.77
C MET A 12 20.08 8.70 -36.75
N LEU A 13 20.42 9.96 -37.09
CA LEU A 13 20.18 11.10 -36.21
C LEU A 13 18.69 11.34 -35.96
N GLY A 14 17.85 11.18 -37.00
CA GLY A 14 16.40 11.25 -36.85
C GLY A 14 15.84 10.18 -35.91
N VAL A 15 16.31 8.93 -36.02
CA VAL A 15 15.87 7.83 -35.13
C VAL A 15 16.34 8.04 -33.69
N ILE A 16 17.57 8.52 -33.48
CA ILE A 16 18.08 8.83 -32.14
C ILE A 16 17.30 10.00 -31.52
N PHE A 17 16.99 11.04 -32.30
CA PHE A 17 16.21 12.18 -31.84
C PHE A 17 14.74 11.80 -31.55
N SER A 18 14.14 10.93 -32.35
CA SER A 18 12.80 10.36 -32.10
C SER A 18 12.78 9.44 -30.87
N LEU A 19 13.83 8.66 -30.63
CA LEU A 19 13.98 7.85 -29.41
C LEU A 19 14.20 8.72 -28.16
N LEU A 20 14.96 9.81 -28.28
CA LEU A 20 15.12 10.80 -27.21
C LEU A 20 13.81 11.55 -26.92
N LEU A 21 13.05 11.95 -27.94
CA LEU A 21 11.73 12.56 -27.78
C LEU A 21 10.69 11.57 -27.22
N ALA A 22 10.75 10.30 -27.61
CA ALA A 22 9.91 9.24 -27.05
C ALA A 22 10.28 8.93 -25.58
N ALA A 23 11.56 9.04 -25.22
CA ALA A 23 12.05 8.91 -23.84
C ALA A 23 11.68 10.12 -22.97
N LEU A 24 11.64 11.33 -23.55
CA LEU A 24 11.22 12.56 -22.86
C LEU A 24 9.71 12.65 -22.62
N SER A 25 8.91 11.83 -23.31
CA SER A 25 7.44 11.88 -23.23
C SER A 25 6.82 10.92 -22.20
N GLN A 26 7.63 10.27 -21.35
CA GLN A 26 7.13 9.37 -20.29
C GLN A 26 7.01 10.03 -18.91
N CYS A 27 7.12 11.35 -18.80
CA CYS A 27 6.52 12.09 -17.69
C CYS A 27 5.05 12.41 -18.02
N SER A 28 4.28 11.39 -18.39
CA SER A 28 2.82 11.50 -18.33
C SER A 28 2.48 11.44 -16.85
N ALA A 29 2.17 12.60 -16.24
CA ALA A 29 1.36 12.60 -15.03
C ALA A 29 0.21 11.61 -15.26
N TYR A 30 0.05 10.64 -14.35
CA TYR A 30 -0.98 9.63 -14.49
C TYR A 30 -2.34 10.34 -14.62
N ASP A 31 -2.95 10.24 -15.79
CA ASP A 31 -4.24 10.87 -16.05
C ASP A 31 -5.34 10.04 -15.38
N CYS A 32 -5.82 10.52 -14.23
CA CYS A 32 -6.93 9.92 -13.51
C CYS A 32 -8.24 9.93 -14.30
N SER A 33 -8.35 10.64 -15.44
CA SER A 33 -9.54 10.64 -16.28
C SER A 33 -9.91 9.25 -16.81
N ALA A 34 -8.92 8.35 -16.95
CA ALA A 34 -9.15 6.95 -17.31
C ALA A 34 -9.85 6.14 -16.21
N HIS A 35 -9.87 6.67 -14.98
CA HIS A 35 -10.39 6.02 -13.78
C HIS A 35 -11.15 7.03 -12.90
N PRO A 36 -12.34 7.48 -13.32
CA PRO A 36 -13.09 8.54 -12.63
C PRO A 36 -13.49 8.18 -11.19
N TRP A 37 -13.46 6.89 -10.83
CA TRP A 37 -13.68 6.43 -9.47
C TRP A 37 -12.53 6.74 -8.51
N ILE A 38 -11.32 7.05 -9.00
CA ILE A 38 -10.16 7.39 -8.17
C ILE A 38 -10.44 8.65 -7.37
N ASP A 39 -10.95 9.71 -8.01
CA ASP A 39 -11.23 10.98 -7.33
C ASP A 39 -12.29 10.81 -6.23
N GLU A 40 -13.35 10.06 -6.50
CA GLU A 40 -14.38 9.77 -5.49
C GLU A 40 -13.86 8.90 -4.36
N THR A 41 -12.95 7.96 -4.66
CA THR A 41 -12.29 7.14 -3.65
C THR A 41 -11.37 7.99 -2.77
N VAL A 42 -10.58 8.88 -3.36
CA VAL A 42 -9.70 9.81 -2.62
C VAL A 42 -10.54 10.73 -1.75
N LYS A 43 -11.63 11.31 -2.28
CA LYS A 43 -12.56 12.15 -1.51
C LYS A 43 -13.20 11.38 -0.37
N HIS A 44 -13.60 10.13 -0.59
CA HIS A 44 -14.20 9.29 0.44
C HIS A 44 -13.24 9.10 1.62
N TRP A 45 -12.01 8.68 1.35
CA TRP A 45 -11.01 8.45 2.39
C TRP A 45 -10.51 9.72 3.07
N PHE A 46 -10.47 10.84 2.34
CA PHE A 46 -10.04 12.12 2.90
C PHE A 46 -11.13 12.83 3.74
N ARG A 47 -12.40 12.43 3.59
CA ARG A 47 -13.56 13.14 4.16
C ARG A 47 -13.47 13.31 5.68
N ALA A 48 -13.19 12.23 6.41
CA ALA A 48 -13.11 12.27 7.86
C ALA A 48 -12.03 13.27 8.31
N SER A 49 -10.83 13.17 7.73
CA SER A 49 -9.73 14.09 8.03
C SER A 49 -10.09 15.55 7.72
N TYR A 50 -10.75 15.81 6.59
CA TYR A 50 -11.19 17.15 6.22
C TYR A 50 -12.24 17.73 7.18
N GLU A 51 -13.24 16.94 7.56
CA GLU A 51 -14.29 17.33 8.51
C GLU A 51 -13.70 17.62 9.90
N THR A 52 -12.86 16.71 10.39
CA THR A 52 -12.07 16.87 11.62
C THR A 52 -11.24 18.16 11.56
N ALA A 53 -10.48 18.40 10.50
CA ALA A 53 -9.65 19.59 10.37
C ALA A 53 -10.48 20.89 10.38
N ARG A 54 -11.66 20.91 9.74
CA ARG A 54 -12.54 22.09 9.72
C ARG A 54 -13.19 22.39 11.06
N ASN A 55 -13.56 21.35 11.80
CA ASN A 55 -14.22 21.45 13.10
C ASN A 55 -13.24 21.51 14.27
N SER A 56 -11.95 21.40 13.98
CA SER A 56 -10.87 21.56 14.97
C SER A 56 -10.77 22.99 15.48
N ASP A 57 -10.77 23.12 16.79
CA ASP A 57 -10.40 24.32 17.55
C ASP A 57 -8.87 24.44 17.74
N LYS A 58 -8.12 23.41 17.34
CA LYS A 58 -6.67 23.37 17.50
C LYS A 58 -5.96 24.21 16.43
N THR A 59 -4.85 24.78 16.85
CA THR A 59 -3.77 25.24 15.98
C THR A 59 -3.03 24.06 15.34
N ILE A 60 -2.17 24.37 14.38
CA ILE A 60 -1.31 23.37 13.74
C ILE A 60 -0.34 22.77 14.78
N GLU A 61 0.25 23.63 15.61
CA GLU A 61 1.21 23.27 16.64
C GLU A 61 0.58 22.36 17.70
N GLU A 62 -0.62 22.69 18.18
CA GLU A 62 -1.38 21.84 19.11
C GLU A 62 -1.73 20.48 18.50
N SER A 63 -1.97 20.43 17.18
CA SER A 63 -2.21 19.15 16.49
C SER A 63 -0.94 18.29 16.42
N LEU A 64 0.21 18.92 16.19
CA LEU A 64 1.51 18.23 16.20
C LEU A 64 1.88 17.73 17.59
N GLU A 65 1.58 18.50 18.64
CA GLU A 65 1.79 18.07 20.03
C GLU A 65 0.84 16.94 20.42
N ALA A 66 -0.45 17.06 20.07
CA ALA A 66 -1.45 16.03 20.35
C ALA A 66 -1.06 14.69 19.72
N ILE A 67 -0.56 14.70 18.48
CA ILE A 67 -0.13 13.46 17.85
C ILE A 67 1.16 12.94 18.46
N ALA A 68 2.15 13.77 18.82
CA ALA A 68 3.46 13.34 19.31
C ALA A 68 3.37 12.32 20.46
N ASN A 69 2.40 12.50 21.35
CA ASN A 69 2.20 11.68 22.54
C ASN A 69 1.38 10.40 22.32
N ILE A 70 0.92 10.12 21.11
CA ILE A 70 0.15 8.90 20.82
C ILE A 70 1.05 7.67 20.96
N GLN A 71 0.54 6.69 21.70
CA GLN A 71 1.18 5.41 21.98
C GLN A 71 0.21 4.26 21.67
N TRP A 72 0.77 3.12 21.30
CA TRP A 72 0.09 1.84 21.31
C TRP A 72 0.55 1.01 22.52
N GLY A 73 -0.31 0.96 23.55
CA GLY A 73 0.04 0.38 24.84
C GLY A 73 1.18 1.19 25.49
N LYS A 74 2.37 0.62 25.56
CA LYS A 74 3.59 1.26 26.11
C LYS A 74 4.57 1.77 25.06
N TYR A 75 4.24 1.63 23.78
CA TYR A 75 5.13 1.95 22.67
C TYR A 75 4.65 3.21 21.97
N TYR A 76 5.51 4.21 21.84
CA TYR A 76 5.21 5.35 20.99
C TYR A 76 5.17 4.95 19.52
N THR A 77 4.25 5.56 18.78
CA THR A 77 4.12 5.35 17.34
C THR A 77 5.16 6.18 16.56
N GLY A 78 5.71 5.65 15.48
CA GLY A 78 6.63 6.35 14.58
C GLY A 78 5.91 7.34 13.68
N LYS A 79 6.35 8.60 13.71
CA LYS A 79 5.67 9.70 13.00
C LYS A 79 6.65 10.76 12.56
N SER A 80 6.41 11.27 11.36
CA SER A 80 7.17 12.33 10.72
C SER A 80 6.23 13.37 10.14
N MET A 81 6.73 14.58 9.97
CA MET A 81 6.04 15.67 9.31
C MET A 81 6.69 15.92 7.94
N GLY A 82 5.86 16.06 6.91
CA GLY A 82 6.26 16.64 5.63
C GLY A 82 5.93 18.13 5.61
N ILE A 83 6.88 18.94 5.16
CA ILE A 83 6.70 20.38 4.94
C ILE A 83 6.90 20.63 3.44
N LEU A 84 5.82 21.00 2.76
CA LEU A 84 5.80 21.29 1.34
C LEU A 84 5.97 22.81 1.14
N THR A 85 7.05 23.20 0.48
CA THR A 85 7.47 24.59 0.27
C THR A 85 7.69 24.89 -1.20
N TYR A 86 7.23 26.06 -1.67
CA TYR A 86 7.42 26.49 -3.05
C TYR A 86 8.82 27.10 -3.20
N ASP A 87 9.59 26.61 -4.17
CA ASP A 87 10.89 27.18 -4.54
C ASP A 87 10.72 28.09 -5.76
N ASP A 88 10.88 29.40 -5.56
CA ASP A 88 10.79 30.40 -6.64
C ASP A 88 11.87 30.23 -7.72
N SER A 89 13.05 29.69 -7.36
CA SER A 89 14.17 29.55 -8.29
C SER A 89 13.95 28.42 -9.30
N VAL A 90 13.27 27.36 -8.86
CA VAL A 90 12.94 26.19 -9.69
C VAL A 90 11.50 26.29 -10.22
N GLY A 91 10.68 27.17 -9.65
CA GLY A 91 9.27 27.32 -10.00
C GLY A 91 8.41 26.12 -9.57
N ALA A 92 8.86 25.37 -8.56
CA ALA A 92 8.30 24.07 -8.20
C ALA A 92 8.22 23.87 -6.69
N TYR A 93 7.29 23.03 -6.25
CA TYR A 93 7.23 22.58 -4.86
C TYR A 93 8.31 21.54 -4.55
N HIS A 94 8.91 21.63 -3.37
CA HIS A 94 9.75 20.60 -2.76
C HIS A 94 9.23 20.24 -1.37
N VAL A 95 9.60 19.07 -0.87
CA VAL A 95 9.25 18.62 0.48
C VAL A 95 10.49 18.45 1.32
N THR A 96 10.40 18.86 2.58
CA THR A 96 11.36 18.50 3.62
C THR A 96 10.67 17.67 4.68
N PHE A 97 11.43 16.81 5.35
CA PHE A 97 10.90 15.90 6.35
C PHE A 97 11.53 16.15 7.71
N LYS A 98 10.68 16.14 8.74
CA LYS A 98 11.10 16.24 10.15
C LYS A 98 10.56 15.04 10.92
N GLU A 99 11.45 14.28 11.53
CA GLU A 99 11.04 13.25 12.49
C GLU A 99 10.39 13.92 13.71
N LEU A 100 9.18 13.49 14.06
CA LEU A 100 8.49 13.92 15.27
C LEU A 100 8.67 12.89 16.38
N HIS A 101 8.56 11.62 16.02
CA HIS A 101 8.85 10.50 16.90
C HIS A 101 9.51 9.37 16.11
N ARG A 102 10.54 8.76 16.71
CA ARG A 102 11.30 7.67 16.12
C ARG A 102 10.40 6.55 15.62
N HIS A 103 10.66 6.11 14.39
CA HIS A 103 10.00 4.98 13.75
C HIS A 103 10.57 3.63 14.23
N ASN A 104 9.72 2.60 14.31
CA ASN A 104 10.12 1.26 14.73
C ASN A 104 11.20 0.62 13.83
N GLU A 105 11.12 0.86 12.53
CA GLU A 105 12.04 0.32 11.54
C GLU A 105 12.56 1.44 10.61
N PRO A 106 13.88 1.66 10.50
CA PRO A 106 14.43 2.82 9.77
C PRO A 106 14.10 2.88 8.28
N HIS A 107 13.83 1.74 7.65
CA HIS A 107 13.56 1.68 6.21
C HIS A 107 12.13 2.12 5.86
N LYS A 108 11.18 2.02 6.79
CA LYS A 108 9.79 2.43 6.55
C LYS A 108 9.66 3.93 6.26
N PRO A 109 10.20 4.86 7.08
CA PRO A 109 10.09 6.29 6.78
C PRO A 109 10.83 6.65 5.50
N ALA A 110 11.99 6.03 5.23
CA ALA A 110 12.73 6.28 3.99
C ALA A 110 11.95 5.86 2.73
N GLY A 111 11.21 4.74 2.77
CA GLY A 111 10.35 4.33 1.67
C GLY A 111 9.13 5.25 1.51
N MET A 112 8.47 5.62 2.61
CA MET A 112 7.36 6.58 2.59
C MET A 112 7.76 7.94 2.01
N GLN A 113 8.92 8.46 2.43
CA GLN A 113 9.45 9.74 1.93
C GLN A 113 9.66 9.70 0.42
N ARG A 114 10.25 8.61 -0.12
CA ARG A 114 10.41 8.43 -1.58
C ARG A 114 9.09 8.39 -2.33
N VAL A 115 8.06 7.73 -1.79
CA VAL A 115 6.71 7.72 -2.37
C VAL A 115 6.17 9.15 -2.45
N ILE A 116 6.28 9.91 -1.36
CA ILE A 116 5.80 11.30 -1.26
C ILE A 116 6.56 12.22 -2.23
N GLU A 117 7.90 12.15 -2.26
CA GLU A 117 8.74 12.92 -3.17
C GLU A 117 8.37 12.67 -4.63
N ARG A 118 8.21 11.38 -5.01
CA ARG A 118 7.79 10.99 -6.36
C ARG A 118 6.42 11.57 -6.70
N ALA A 119 5.46 11.49 -5.79
CA ALA A 119 4.12 12.05 -6.01
C ALA A 119 4.16 13.57 -6.20
N ILE A 120 4.94 14.29 -5.39
CA ILE A 120 5.11 15.75 -5.52
C ILE A 120 5.78 16.13 -6.82
N MET A 121 6.82 15.40 -7.23
CA MET A 121 7.49 15.62 -8.51
C MET A 121 6.52 15.41 -9.68
N GLN A 122 5.75 14.32 -9.65
CA GLN A 122 4.81 13.97 -10.71
C GLN A 122 3.63 14.96 -10.82
N HIS A 123 3.14 15.47 -9.69
CA HIS A 123 1.97 16.34 -9.61
C HIS A 123 2.30 17.80 -9.33
N ASN A 124 3.55 18.22 -9.57
CA ASN A 124 4.02 19.56 -9.17
C ASN A 124 3.20 20.68 -9.79
N ALA A 125 2.93 20.60 -11.11
CA ALA A 125 2.14 21.59 -11.82
C ALA A 125 0.72 21.73 -11.23
N ASP A 126 0.12 20.61 -10.82
CA ASP A 126 -1.20 20.59 -10.19
C ASP A 126 -1.16 21.23 -8.79
N LEU A 127 -0.09 20.95 -8.02
CA LEU A 127 0.14 21.56 -6.71
C LEU A 127 0.32 23.08 -6.81
N VAL A 128 1.13 23.56 -7.76
CA VAL A 128 1.33 25.01 -8.00
C VAL A 128 0.02 25.68 -8.36
N ARG A 129 -0.78 25.06 -9.24
CA ARG A 129 -2.09 25.59 -9.61
C ARG A 129 -3.09 25.61 -8.45
N ALA A 130 -3.11 24.56 -7.62
CA ALA A 130 -4.08 24.43 -6.53
C ALA A 130 -3.71 25.25 -5.28
N LEU A 131 -2.42 25.36 -4.96
CA LEU A 131 -1.92 25.91 -3.70
C LEU A 131 -1.26 27.29 -3.87
N GLY A 132 -0.89 27.67 -5.10
CA GLY A 132 -0.09 28.84 -5.37
C GLY A 132 1.31 28.68 -4.79
N LYS A 133 1.68 29.55 -3.84
CA LYS A 133 2.97 29.54 -3.13
C LYS A 133 2.81 29.29 -1.63
N LYS A 134 1.67 28.74 -1.20
CA LYS A 134 1.40 28.48 0.21
C LYS A 134 2.23 27.29 0.69
N GLU A 135 2.78 27.40 1.89
CA GLU A 135 3.36 26.27 2.60
C GLU A 135 2.24 25.33 3.07
N LEU A 136 2.46 24.02 2.95
CA LEU A 136 1.59 23.01 3.56
C LEU A 136 2.40 22.10 4.49
N LYS A 137 1.77 21.73 5.59
CA LYS A 137 2.29 20.72 6.52
C LYS A 137 1.31 19.56 6.57
N PHE A 138 1.85 18.35 6.68
CA PHE A 138 1.06 17.15 6.92
C PHE A 138 1.86 16.15 7.73
N ILE A 139 1.14 15.26 8.42
CA ILE A 139 1.75 14.22 9.22
C ILE A 139 1.69 12.91 8.44
N PHE A 140 2.74 12.10 8.53
CA PHE A 140 2.69 10.71 8.08
C PHE A 140 3.30 9.78 9.12
N GLY A 141 2.74 8.58 9.24
CA GLY A 141 3.27 7.52 10.10
C GLY A 141 3.64 6.28 9.30
N THR A 142 4.38 5.39 9.96
CA THR A 142 4.83 4.12 9.38
C THR A 142 4.45 2.93 10.25
N GLU A 143 3.44 3.10 11.09
CA GLU A 143 2.98 2.03 11.96
C GLU A 143 1.99 1.13 11.24
N ASP A 144 1.97 -0.14 11.67
CA ASP A 144 1.13 -1.18 11.08
C ASP A 144 -0.34 -1.06 11.51
N PHE A 145 -0.67 -0.02 12.29
CA PHE A 145 -2.00 0.31 12.80
C PHE A 145 -2.26 1.80 12.62
N PRO A 146 -3.52 2.21 12.38
CA PRO A 146 -3.90 3.62 12.40
C PRO A 146 -3.65 4.21 13.80
N ILE A 147 -3.39 5.51 13.85
CA ILE A 147 -2.93 6.19 15.06
C ILE A 147 -3.79 7.40 15.44
N VAL A 148 -4.68 7.90 14.57
CA VAL A 148 -5.53 9.06 14.86
C VAL A 148 -7.00 8.68 14.86
N ASP A 149 -7.56 8.62 16.05
CA ASP A 149 -9.00 8.56 16.23
C ASP A 149 -9.67 9.89 15.87
N THR A 150 -10.92 9.82 15.41
CA THR A 150 -11.72 11.00 15.01
C THR A 150 -11.92 12.03 16.14
N TRP A 151 -11.96 11.61 17.41
CA TRP A 151 -12.18 12.48 18.57
C TRP A 151 -10.99 13.38 18.91
N LEU A 152 -9.77 13.08 18.42
CA LEU A 152 -8.61 13.94 18.63
C LEU A 152 -8.74 15.29 17.94
N ASN A 153 -9.66 15.40 16.98
CA ASN A 153 -10.03 16.63 16.29
C ASN A 153 -8.81 17.42 15.77
N LEU A 154 -7.89 16.73 15.07
CA LEU A 154 -6.64 17.34 14.58
C LEU A 154 -6.92 18.34 13.45
N ARG A 155 -6.16 19.44 13.43
CA ARG A 155 -6.17 20.46 12.38
C ARG A 155 -5.40 20.03 11.13
N LEU A 156 -4.46 19.11 11.28
CA LEU A 156 -3.63 18.56 10.21
C LEU A 156 -4.09 17.16 9.80
N PRO A 157 -4.04 16.81 8.51
CA PRO A 157 -4.26 15.44 8.07
C PRO A 157 -3.11 14.54 8.53
N SER A 158 -3.48 13.34 8.96
CA SER A 158 -2.56 12.25 9.33
C SER A 158 -2.63 11.17 8.25
N PHE A 159 -1.55 10.99 7.50
CA PHE A 159 -1.45 10.02 6.43
C PHE A 159 -0.82 8.72 6.94
N GLN A 160 -1.53 7.59 6.84
CA GLN A 160 -1.10 6.31 7.41
C GLN A 160 -1.14 5.17 6.39
N MET A 161 -0.34 4.14 6.63
CA MET A 161 -0.28 2.95 5.76
C MET A 161 -1.49 2.03 5.96
N CYS A 162 -2.13 2.11 7.12
CA CYS A 162 -3.32 1.36 7.49
C CYS A 162 -4.42 2.32 7.94
N HIS A 163 -5.67 1.92 7.75
CA HIS A 163 -6.84 2.72 8.09
C HIS A 163 -7.94 1.85 8.70
N SER A 164 -8.73 2.44 9.59
CA SER A 164 -9.96 1.86 10.14
C SER A 164 -11.10 2.87 9.97
N PRO A 165 -12.36 2.44 9.71
CA PRO A 165 -13.51 3.34 9.61
C PRO A 165 -13.73 4.28 10.82
N GLU A 166 -13.17 3.93 11.97
CA GLU A 166 -13.27 4.69 13.23
C GLU A 166 -12.22 5.81 13.34
N THR A 167 -11.29 5.89 12.39
CA THR A 167 -10.10 6.75 12.43
C THR A 167 -10.19 7.88 11.42
N ALA A 168 -9.59 9.03 11.74
CA ALA A 168 -9.48 10.17 10.82
C ALA A 168 -8.21 10.09 9.95
N ASP A 169 -7.46 8.99 10.03
CA ASP A 169 -6.27 8.75 9.24
C ASP A 169 -6.63 8.62 7.75
N VAL A 170 -5.81 9.23 6.90
CA VAL A 170 -5.93 9.14 5.45
C VAL A 170 -5.01 8.00 4.96
N PRO A 171 -5.56 6.92 4.38
CA PRO A 171 -4.75 5.85 3.84
C PRO A 171 -3.88 6.32 2.67
N VAL A 172 -2.60 5.94 2.68
CA VAL A 172 -1.63 6.23 1.60
C VAL A 172 -0.86 4.97 1.21
N PRO A 173 -0.29 4.93 -0.02
CA PRO A 173 0.63 3.87 -0.40
C PRO A 173 1.77 3.75 0.61
N ASP A 174 2.04 2.53 1.08
CA ASP A 174 3.05 2.27 2.08
C ASP A 174 4.47 2.24 1.50
N PHE A 175 5.48 2.10 2.37
CA PHE A 175 6.88 2.03 2.00
C PHE A 175 7.23 0.85 1.07
N THR A 176 6.40 -0.20 1.04
CA THR A 176 6.65 -1.41 0.23
C THR A 176 6.52 -1.16 -1.26
N TRP A 177 5.92 -0.04 -1.66
CA TRP A 177 5.98 0.44 -3.03
C TRP A 177 7.41 0.66 -3.52
N GLU A 178 8.26 1.20 -2.66
CA GLU A 178 9.65 1.53 -3.00
C GLU A 178 10.63 0.45 -2.57
N LEU A 179 10.43 -0.16 -1.40
CA LEU A 179 11.32 -1.17 -0.86
C LEU A 179 10.64 -2.00 0.23
N TYR A 180 10.77 -3.33 0.16
CA TYR A 180 10.37 -4.21 1.26
C TYR A 180 11.53 -5.08 1.73
N SER A 181 12.34 -4.59 2.67
CA SER A 181 13.58 -5.27 3.08
C SER A 181 13.36 -6.62 3.80
N GLN A 182 12.13 -6.93 4.20
CA GLN A 182 11.79 -8.23 4.79
C GLN A 182 11.61 -9.33 3.72
N ALA A 183 11.37 -8.96 2.46
CA ALA A 183 11.47 -9.89 1.35
C ALA A 183 12.95 -10.26 1.15
N GLN A 184 13.27 -11.53 1.41
CA GLN A 184 14.63 -12.09 1.32
C GLN A 184 15.16 -12.19 -0.15
N TYR A 185 14.76 -11.27 -1.03
CA TYR A 185 15.13 -11.20 -2.44
C TYR A 185 15.34 -9.76 -2.90
N THR A 186 16.18 -9.57 -3.92
CA THR A 186 16.72 -8.26 -4.34
C THR A 186 15.67 -7.34 -4.98
N ASN A 187 14.70 -7.90 -5.72
CA ASN A 187 13.70 -7.14 -6.47
C ASN A 187 12.38 -7.09 -5.70
N ASN A 188 12.34 -6.30 -4.63
CA ASN A 188 11.24 -6.30 -3.65
C ASN A 188 10.38 -5.01 -3.64
N SER A 189 10.58 -4.11 -4.59
CA SER A 189 9.68 -2.98 -4.81
C SER A 189 8.43 -3.41 -5.55
N TRP A 190 7.31 -2.71 -5.35
CA TRP A 190 6.08 -2.96 -6.12
C TRP A 190 6.32 -2.87 -7.63
N TRP A 191 7.16 -1.93 -8.07
CA TRP A 191 7.47 -1.72 -9.47
C TRP A 191 8.07 -2.96 -10.14
N GLU A 192 9.01 -3.63 -9.46
CA GLU A 192 9.62 -4.85 -9.98
C GLU A 192 8.70 -6.07 -9.81
N VAL A 193 8.05 -6.20 -8.65
CA VAL A 193 7.10 -7.29 -8.39
C VAL A 193 5.95 -7.26 -9.41
N ARG A 194 5.43 -6.08 -9.75
CA ARG A 194 4.39 -5.91 -10.77
C ARG A 194 4.82 -6.48 -12.12
N ARG A 195 6.06 -6.25 -12.56
CA ARG A 195 6.59 -6.82 -13.82
C ARG A 195 6.63 -8.35 -13.77
N LEU A 196 7.11 -8.91 -12.65
CA LEU A 196 7.15 -10.35 -12.44
C LEU A 196 5.75 -10.97 -12.44
N LEU A 197 4.77 -10.32 -11.79
CA LEU A 197 3.38 -10.76 -11.76
C LEU A 197 2.75 -10.72 -13.16
N LEU A 198 3.00 -9.66 -13.94
CA LEU A 198 2.52 -9.57 -15.32
C LEU A 198 3.09 -10.72 -16.18
N LEU A 199 4.40 -10.95 -16.12
CA LEU A 199 5.04 -12.06 -16.82
C LEU A 199 4.44 -13.41 -16.40
N LYS A 200 4.32 -13.66 -15.09
CA LYS A 200 3.79 -14.92 -14.57
C LYS A 200 2.32 -15.12 -14.95
N SER A 201 1.53 -14.06 -14.97
CA SER A 201 0.11 -14.10 -15.34
C SER A 201 -0.09 -14.48 -16.81
N ALA A 202 0.80 -14.03 -17.71
CA ALA A 202 0.79 -14.41 -19.12
C ALA A 202 1.16 -15.88 -19.33
N MET A 203 2.02 -16.44 -18.47
CA MET A 203 2.42 -17.85 -18.51
C MET A 203 1.35 -18.82 -17.99
N LEU A 204 0.45 -18.37 -17.10
CA LEU A 204 -0.56 -19.21 -16.48
C LEU A 204 -1.99 -18.65 -16.68
N PRO A 205 -2.59 -18.91 -17.87
CA PRO A 205 -3.97 -18.56 -18.16
C PRO A 205 -4.94 -19.10 -17.11
N TRP A 206 -6.04 -18.39 -16.88
CA TRP A 206 -7.04 -18.73 -15.86
C TRP A 206 -7.49 -20.20 -15.91
N LYS A 207 -7.76 -20.72 -17.12
CA LYS A 207 -8.22 -22.11 -17.33
C LYS A 207 -7.23 -23.19 -16.89
N LEU A 208 -5.96 -22.84 -16.72
CA LEU A 208 -4.89 -23.76 -16.32
C LEU A 208 -4.50 -23.62 -14.85
N ARG A 209 -5.11 -22.69 -14.11
CA ARG A 209 -4.83 -22.51 -12.68
C ARG A 209 -5.44 -23.64 -11.86
N GLU A 210 -4.71 -24.10 -10.85
CA GLU A 210 -5.25 -25.00 -9.84
C GLU A 210 -6.45 -24.35 -9.16
N ARG A 211 -7.46 -25.15 -8.86
CA ARG A 211 -8.70 -24.69 -8.20
C ARG A 211 -8.63 -24.85 -6.68
N ASP A 212 -7.48 -25.26 -6.17
CA ASP A 212 -7.29 -25.53 -4.76
C ASP A 212 -7.00 -24.21 -4.06
N LEU A 213 -7.57 -24.03 -2.87
CA LEU A 213 -7.33 -22.85 -2.07
C LEU A 213 -5.85 -22.82 -1.67
N PHE A 214 -5.14 -21.72 -1.88
CA PHE A 214 -3.71 -21.63 -1.58
C PHE A 214 -3.44 -20.50 -0.60
N MET A 215 -2.74 -20.81 0.49
CA MET A 215 -2.24 -19.83 1.47
C MET A 215 -0.83 -20.25 1.91
N ARG A 216 0.09 -19.29 1.89
CA ARG A 216 1.41 -19.41 2.51
C ARG A 216 1.67 -18.15 3.33
N GLY A 217 1.95 -18.32 4.62
CA GLY A 217 2.19 -17.25 5.58
C GLY A 217 1.97 -17.75 7.00
N ASP A 218 2.11 -16.86 7.98
CA ASP A 218 1.80 -17.20 9.36
C ASP A 218 0.29 -17.41 9.54
N ALA A 219 -0.11 -18.67 9.69
CA ALA A 219 -1.49 -19.11 9.89
C ALA A 219 -2.01 -18.81 11.32
N GLY A 220 -1.10 -18.56 12.27
CA GLY A 220 -1.40 -18.49 13.69
C GLY A 220 -1.83 -17.10 14.19
N VAL A 221 -2.35 -16.22 13.34
CA VAL A 221 -2.64 -14.82 13.72
C VAL A 221 -4.01 -14.36 13.24
N GLY A 222 -4.78 -13.76 14.15
CA GLY A 222 -6.08 -13.15 13.89
C GLY A 222 -7.10 -14.14 13.30
N TYR A 223 -7.90 -13.67 12.34
CA TYR A 223 -8.91 -14.48 11.65
C TYR A 223 -8.34 -15.68 10.91
N ARG A 224 -7.03 -15.71 10.59
CA ARG A 224 -6.39 -16.88 9.96
C ARG A 224 -6.43 -18.13 10.83
N LYS A 225 -6.39 -17.98 12.17
CA LYS A 225 -6.53 -19.12 13.10
C LYS A 225 -7.84 -19.88 12.89
N VAL A 226 -8.91 -19.14 12.57
CA VAL A 226 -10.25 -19.69 12.34
C VAL A 226 -10.41 -20.15 10.89
N LEU A 227 -9.84 -19.40 9.94
CA LEU A 227 -9.99 -19.68 8.52
C LEU A 227 -9.22 -20.93 8.07
N MET A 228 -8.03 -21.17 8.62
CA MET A 228 -7.14 -22.24 8.13
C MET A 228 -7.71 -23.66 8.33
N PRO A 229 -8.34 -24.01 9.47
CA PRO A 229 -9.08 -25.27 9.60
C PRO A 229 -10.17 -25.43 8.52
N PHE A 230 -10.94 -24.37 8.26
CA PHE A 230 -11.99 -24.40 7.23
C PHE A 230 -11.42 -24.60 5.82
N MET A 231 -10.33 -23.90 5.48
CA MET A 231 -9.65 -24.09 4.18
C MET A 231 -9.18 -25.52 3.99
N HIS A 232 -8.66 -26.15 5.06
CA HIS A 232 -8.25 -27.55 5.04
C HIS A 232 -9.44 -28.49 4.81
N GLU A 233 -10.56 -28.29 5.51
CA GLU A 233 -11.78 -29.08 5.30
C GLU A 233 -12.33 -28.96 3.87
N VAL A 234 -12.36 -27.75 3.31
CA VAL A 234 -12.79 -27.52 1.92
C VAL A 234 -11.89 -28.25 0.92
N GLN A 235 -10.57 -28.26 1.14
CA GLN A 235 -9.64 -29.00 0.28
C GLN A 235 -9.84 -30.51 0.38
N VAL A 236 -10.00 -31.06 1.60
CA VAL A 236 -10.22 -32.49 1.80
C VAL A 236 -11.53 -32.93 1.13
N ARG A 237 -12.63 -32.21 1.38
CA ARG A 237 -13.94 -32.50 0.77
C ARG A 237 -13.95 -32.28 -0.74
N GLY A 238 -13.24 -31.27 -1.24
CA GLY A 238 -13.08 -31.01 -2.67
C GLY A 238 -12.32 -32.13 -3.41
N ASN A 239 -11.31 -32.71 -2.75
CA ASN A 239 -10.57 -33.86 -3.26
C ASN A 239 -11.40 -35.16 -3.22
N GLU A 240 -12.24 -35.34 -2.20
CA GLU A 240 -13.24 -36.44 -2.14
C GLU A 240 -14.31 -36.32 -3.24
N CYS A 241 -14.71 -35.10 -3.60
CA CYS A 241 -15.69 -34.86 -4.66
C CYS A 241 -15.07 -35.08 -6.07
N ARG A 242 -13.78 -34.77 -6.26
CA ARG A 242 -13.07 -35.07 -7.52
C ARG A 242 -12.75 -36.56 -7.69
N SER A 243 -12.59 -37.32 -6.60
CA SER A 243 -12.42 -38.77 -6.65
C SER A 243 -13.73 -39.54 -6.86
N ARG A 244 -14.90 -38.90 -6.66
CA ARG A 244 -16.21 -39.42 -7.06
C ARG A 244 -16.66 -38.87 -8.42
N LYS A 245 -16.07 -39.37 -9.50
CA LYS A 245 -16.80 -39.45 -10.78
C LYS A 245 -17.74 -40.65 -10.74
N VAL A 246 -18.90 -40.54 -10.09
CA VAL A 246 -20.11 -41.31 -10.43
C VAL A 246 -21.34 -40.45 -10.12
N SER A 247 -22.22 -40.38 -11.12
CA SER A 247 -23.54 -39.74 -11.22
C SER A 247 -24.24 -39.32 -9.92
N GLY A 248 -24.70 -38.06 -9.88
CA GLY A 248 -25.72 -37.61 -8.94
C GLY A 248 -25.87 -36.10 -8.98
N SER A 249 -26.93 -35.62 -9.64
CA SER A 249 -27.36 -34.22 -9.56
C SER A 249 -27.67 -33.84 -8.12
N LEU A 250 -27.15 -32.71 -7.63
CA LEU A 250 -27.64 -32.12 -6.38
C LEU A 250 -27.96 -30.64 -6.55
N SER A 251 -29.22 -30.34 -6.26
CA SER A 251 -29.86 -29.04 -6.08
C SER A 251 -29.26 -28.28 -4.90
N ILE A 252 -29.15 -26.96 -5.04
CA ILE A 252 -28.71 -26.06 -3.98
C ILE A 252 -29.96 -25.55 -3.25
N ASP A 253 -30.18 -26.01 -2.02
CA ASP A 253 -31.14 -25.40 -1.11
C ASP A 253 -30.52 -24.23 -0.36
N ARG A 254 -31.26 -23.11 -0.32
CA ARG A 254 -30.94 -21.88 0.41
C ARG A 254 -31.52 -21.95 1.82
N GLY A 255 -30.64 -22.01 2.82
CA GLY A 255 -30.91 -21.70 4.23
C GLY A 255 -29.56 -21.67 4.93
N GLY A 256 -29.08 -20.61 5.57
CA GLY A 256 -29.69 -19.79 6.61
C GLY A 256 -28.60 -19.64 7.67
N PHE A 257 -27.94 -18.49 7.74
CA PHE A 257 -26.90 -18.22 8.74
C PHE A 257 -27.58 -17.83 10.06
N GLN A 258 -27.45 -18.67 11.09
CA GLN A 258 -27.73 -18.29 12.48
C GLN A 258 -26.62 -18.79 13.40
N GLY A 259 -26.04 -17.83 14.14
CA GLY A 259 -25.56 -17.99 15.51
C GLY A 259 -24.24 -18.73 15.73
N LEU A 260 -23.19 -17.97 16.08
CA LEU A 260 -22.23 -18.42 17.09
C LEU A 260 -21.75 -17.20 17.87
N GLU A 261 -22.36 -17.04 19.04
CA GLU A 261 -21.97 -16.13 20.10
C GLU A 261 -20.60 -16.48 20.68
N ALA A 262 -19.99 -15.48 21.32
CA ALA A 262 -18.66 -15.47 21.88
C ALA A 262 -18.38 -16.60 22.88
N ALA A 263 -17.24 -17.28 22.71
CA ALA A 263 -16.60 -18.07 23.75
C ALA A 263 -15.23 -17.45 24.07
N GLY A 264 -15.03 -17.14 25.35
CA GLY A 264 -13.83 -16.50 25.89
C GLY A 264 -12.56 -17.37 25.84
N PRO A 265 -11.40 -16.79 26.16
CA PRO A 265 -10.10 -17.40 25.93
C PRO A 265 -9.70 -18.19 27.17
N ASP A 266 -10.15 -19.43 27.31
CA ASP A 266 -9.51 -20.44 28.18
C ASP A 266 -10.27 -21.76 28.08
N GLN A 267 -10.16 -22.42 26.94
CA GLN A 267 -10.42 -23.86 26.79
C GLN A 267 -10.03 -24.26 25.38
N LEU A 268 -8.78 -24.70 25.22
CA LEU A 268 -8.35 -25.74 24.27
C LEU A 268 -6.84 -25.91 24.51
N GLY A 269 -6.52 -26.77 25.47
CA GLY A 269 -5.16 -27.24 25.71
C GLY A 269 -4.68 -28.01 24.47
N ILE A 270 -3.73 -27.43 23.75
CA ILE A 270 -2.94 -28.16 22.77
C ILE A 270 -1.47 -27.97 23.14
N HIS A 271 -0.87 -29.04 23.68
CA HIS A 271 0.57 -29.15 23.89
C HIS A 271 1.32 -29.11 22.54
N GLY A 272 1.78 -27.92 22.16
CA GLY A 272 2.76 -27.76 21.09
C GLY A 272 4.17 -28.16 21.57
N ARG A 273 4.62 -29.37 21.23
CA ARG A 273 6.05 -29.73 21.36
C ARG A 273 6.86 -28.85 20.42
N ARG A 274 7.70 -27.98 20.99
CA ARG A 274 8.91 -27.46 20.33
C ARG A 274 9.74 -28.64 19.85
N ARG A 275 9.91 -28.82 18.54
CA ARG A 275 11.05 -29.56 17.98
C ARG A 275 11.86 -28.64 17.09
N LYS A 276 13.17 -28.69 17.35
CA LYS A 276 14.25 -27.91 16.78
C LYS A 276 14.25 -27.96 15.25
N ARG A 277 14.49 -26.81 14.63
CA ARG A 277 15.09 -26.71 13.30
C ARG A 277 16.55 -27.14 13.43
N GLU A 278 16.91 -28.23 12.79
CA GLU A 278 18.28 -28.54 12.41
C GLU A 278 18.20 -29.46 11.19
N GLU A 279 19.08 -29.19 10.22
CA GLU A 279 19.46 -30.04 9.09
C GLU A 279 18.43 -30.20 7.97
N TYR A 280 18.59 -29.40 6.90
CA TYR A 280 18.59 -29.86 5.49
C TYR A 280 19.19 -28.74 4.62
N PHE A 281 20.52 -28.67 4.60
CA PHE A 281 21.31 -28.12 3.49
C PHE A 281 22.51 -29.05 3.30
N GLN A 282 22.39 -29.92 2.31
CA GLN A 282 23.48 -30.38 1.46
C GLN A 282 23.01 -30.19 0.01
#